data_AF-A0A2N2YD46-F1
#
_entry.id   AF-A0A2N2YD46-F1
#
_cell.length_a   1.000
_cell.length_b   1.000
_cell.length_c   1.000
_cell.angle_alpha   90.00
_cell.angle_beta   90.00
_cell.angle_gamma   90.00
#
_symmetry.space_group_name_H-M   'P 1'
#
loop_
_entity.id
_entity.type
_entity.pdbx_description
1 polymer ?
#
loop_
_entity_poly.entity_id
_entity_poly.type
_entity_poly.pdbx_seq_one_letter_code
_entity_poly.pdbx_strand_id
1 'polypeptide(L)'
;MTTIKSFEDACKVLNLEPEKVTPDFSMFPEKHQKAMTAHAKLVIIAEAINFVENDNKPWSPDWTNGKWDKYCPWFDMNNGSAPSGFSYFDYAYWRSTTNVGSRLCFISSEAARYAGKQFIDLYRDYFVI
;
A
#
# COMPACT_ATOMS: atom_id res chain seq x y z
N MET A 1 14.53 -0.82 9.70
CA MET A 1 13.60 -1.94 9.95
C MET A 1 12.30 -1.35 10.47
N THR A 2 11.28 -1.31 9.62
CA THR A 2 10.02 -0.62 9.85
C THR A 2 9.15 -1.35 10.87
N THR A 3 8.69 -0.62 11.88
CA THR A 3 7.89 -1.08 13.04
C THR A 3 6.40 -1.24 12.74
N ILE A 4 5.95 -0.88 11.54
CA ILE A 4 4.53 -0.83 11.16
C ILE A 4 4.07 -2.22 10.74
N LYS A 5 3.40 -2.96 11.64
CA LYS A 5 2.93 -4.33 11.37
C LYS A 5 1.42 -4.43 11.16
N SER A 6 0.71 -3.37 11.51
CA SER A 6 -0.74 -3.27 11.47
C SER A 6 -1.17 -1.89 10.96
N PHE A 7 -2.47 -1.77 10.64
CA PHE A 7 -3.07 -0.47 10.32
C PHE A 7 -3.02 0.48 11.53
N GLU A 8 -3.23 -0.05 12.72
CA GLU A 8 -3.19 0.70 13.98
C GLU A 8 -1.79 1.24 14.27
N ASP A 9 -0.74 0.49 13.93
CA ASP A 9 0.64 0.99 14.01
C ASP A 9 0.90 2.12 13.02
N ALA A 10 0.36 2.02 11.80
CA ALA A 10 0.46 3.09 10.80
C ALA A 10 -0.25 4.37 11.30
N CYS A 11 -1.45 4.24 11.86
CA CYS A 11 -2.16 5.35 12.47
C CYS A 11 -1.37 5.98 13.62
N LYS A 12 -0.76 5.19 14.51
CA LYS A 12 0.09 5.71 15.60
C LYS A 12 1.28 6.51 15.07
N VAL A 13 1.96 6.00 14.05
CA VAL A 13 3.09 6.70 13.40
C VAL A 13 2.68 8.06 12.86
N LEU A 14 1.50 8.15 12.26
CA LEU A 14 0.96 9.38 11.68
C LEU A 14 0.13 10.22 12.66
N ASN A 15 0.05 9.80 13.92
CA ASN A 15 -0.74 10.45 14.96
C ASN A 15 -2.23 10.60 14.60
N LEU A 16 -2.81 9.55 14.00
CA LEU A 16 -4.20 9.44 13.57
C LEU A 16 -4.99 8.50 14.49
N GLU A 17 -6.30 8.74 14.60
CA GLU A 17 -7.22 7.84 15.28
C GLU A 17 -7.84 6.84 14.28
N PRO A 18 -7.60 5.52 14.41
CA PRO A 18 -8.04 4.52 13.43
C PRO A 18 -9.54 4.57 13.08
N GLU A 19 -10.39 4.83 14.07
CA GLU A 19 -11.86 4.90 13.93
C GLU A 19 -12.31 6.13 13.13
N LYS A 20 -11.55 7.23 13.16
CA LYS A 20 -11.88 8.47 12.44
C LYS A 20 -11.42 8.46 10.99
N VAL A 21 -10.41 7.64 10.67
CA VAL A 21 -9.80 7.59 9.33
C VAL A 21 -10.20 6.36 8.53
N THR A 22 -11.06 5.51 9.09
CA THR A 22 -11.69 4.39 8.37
C THR A 22 -13.12 4.80 7.97
N PRO A 23 -13.41 5.04 6.68
CA PRO A 23 -14.74 5.43 6.25
C PRO A 23 -15.77 4.32 6.47
N ASP A 24 -17.02 4.70 6.73
CA ASP A 24 -18.15 3.77 6.69
C ASP A 24 -18.58 3.53 5.24
N PHE A 25 -18.48 2.27 4.81
CA PHE A 25 -18.90 1.82 3.47
C PHE A 25 -20.24 1.07 3.49
N SER A 26 -21.02 1.14 4.57
CA SER A 26 -22.34 0.50 4.69
C SER A 26 -23.32 0.84 3.56
N MET A 27 -23.21 2.05 3.01
CA MET A 27 -24.01 2.54 1.87
C MET A 27 -23.49 2.07 0.50
N PHE A 28 -22.34 1.41 0.44
CA PHE A 28 -21.72 0.90 -0.78
C PHE A 28 -22.18 -0.54 -1.06
N PRO A 29 -22.21 -1.03 -2.31
CA PRO A 29 -22.58 -2.41 -2.59
C PRO A 29 -21.71 -3.41 -1.82
N GLU A 30 -22.34 -4.36 -1.11
CA GLU A 30 -21.69 -5.31 -0.18
C GLU A 30 -20.45 -5.98 -0.79
N LYS A 31 -20.57 -6.42 -2.04
CA LYS A 31 -19.49 -7.04 -2.83
C LYS A 31 -18.18 -6.23 -2.86
N HIS A 32 -18.25 -4.91 -2.75
CA HIS A 32 -17.09 -4.01 -2.88
C HIS A 32 -16.65 -3.37 -1.56
N GLN A 33 -17.44 -3.50 -0.49
CA GLN A 33 -17.14 -2.87 0.79
C GLN A 33 -15.77 -3.28 1.32
N LYS A 34 -15.45 -4.58 1.24
CA LYS A 34 -14.17 -5.13 1.71
C LYS A 34 -12.97 -4.49 0.99
N ALA A 35 -13.04 -4.37 -0.34
CA ALA A 35 -11.98 -3.76 -1.13
C ALA A 35 -11.82 -2.26 -0.83
N MET A 36 -12.93 -1.55 -0.60
CA MET A 36 -12.90 -0.13 -0.23
C MET A 36 -12.26 0.08 1.15
N THR A 37 -12.61 -0.73 2.14
CA THR A 37 -11.97 -0.71 3.46
C THR A 37 -10.49 -1.04 3.37
N ALA A 38 -10.12 -2.06 2.58
CA ALA A 38 -8.73 -2.45 2.39
C ALA A 38 -7.92 -1.32 1.73
N HIS A 39 -8.47 -0.66 0.71
CA HIS A 39 -7.82 0.48 0.06
C HIS A 39 -7.59 1.65 1.03
N ALA A 40 -8.61 2.01 1.83
CA ALA A 40 -8.50 3.09 2.81
C ALA A 40 -7.36 2.83 3.81
N LYS A 41 -7.26 1.59 4.31
CA LYS A 41 -6.17 1.18 5.21
C LYS A 41 -4.81 1.20 4.52
N LEU A 42 -4.71 0.65 3.31
CA LEU A 42 -3.47 0.56 2.55
C LEU A 42 -2.87 1.94 2.22
N VAL A 43 -3.70 2.94 1.95
CA VAL A 43 -3.23 4.32 1.70
C VAL A 43 -2.50 4.89 2.92
N ILE A 44 -3.07 4.73 4.11
CA ILE A 44 -2.49 5.20 5.38
C ILE A 44 -1.23 4.40 5.73
N ILE A 45 -1.24 3.08 5.50
CA ILE A 45 -0.06 2.21 5.70
C ILE A 45 1.08 2.65 4.78
N ALA A 46 0.79 2.92 3.50
CA ALA A 46 1.80 3.37 2.55
C ALA A 46 2.41 4.71 2.96
N GLU A 47 1.58 5.67 3.39
CA GLU A 47 2.02 6.95 3.91
C GLU A 47 2.92 6.78 5.15
N ALA A 48 2.51 5.96 6.12
CA ALA A 48 3.27 5.71 7.34
C ALA A 48 4.62 5.04 7.06
N ILE A 49 4.66 4.05 6.16
CA ILE A 49 5.90 3.39 5.75
C ILE A 49 6.85 4.40 5.11
N ASN A 50 6.35 5.21 4.17
CA ASN A 50 7.16 6.23 3.53
C ASN A 50 7.64 7.30 4.52
N PHE A 51 6.81 7.70 5.47
CA PHE A 51 7.17 8.64 6.52
C PHE A 51 8.35 8.13 7.35
N VAL A 52 8.30 6.88 7.82
CA VAL A 52 9.39 6.27 8.61
C VAL A 52 10.65 6.08 7.78
N GLU A 53 10.52 5.61 6.54
CA GLU A 53 11.65 5.40 5.63
C GLU A 53 12.31 6.73 5.23
N ASN A 54 11.56 7.83 5.22
CA ASN A 54 12.02 9.18 4.91
C ASN A 54 12.37 9.98 6.18
N ASP A 55 13.02 9.36 7.16
CA ASP A 55 13.47 9.98 8.41
C ASP A 55 12.36 10.71 9.19
N ASN A 56 11.18 10.12 9.27
CA ASN A 56 9.98 10.71 9.89
C ASN A 56 9.59 12.06 9.28
N LYS A 57 9.66 12.17 7.95
CA LYS A 57 9.21 13.34 7.18
C LYS A 57 8.20 12.92 6.12
N PRO A 58 7.18 13.73 5.84
CA PRO A 58 6.27 13.49 4.74
C PRO A 58 7.03 13.27 3.43
N TRP A 59 6.61 12.28 2.67
CA TRP A 59 7.18 11.99 1.37
C TRP A 59 6.10 12.04 0.29
N SER A 60 6.45 12.61 -0.85
CA SER A 60 5.63 12.56 -2.05
C SER A 60 6.53 12.23 -3.24
N PRO A 61 6.08 11.39 -4.17
CA PRO A 61 6.87 11.07 -5.35
C PRO A 61 7.07 12.31 -6.22
N ASP A 62 8.32 12.61 -6.56
CA ASP A 62 8.68 13.69 -7.50
C ASP A 62 8.55 13.21 -8.96
N TRP A 63 7.47 13.60 -9.63
CA TRP A 63 7.19 13.22 -11.01
C TRP A 63 7.91 14.09 -12.06
N THR A 64 8.76 15.02 -11.64
CA THR A 64 9.44 15.94 -12.58
C THR A 64 10.89 15.57 -12.86
N ASN A 65 11.49 14.71 -12.03
CA ASN A 65 12.92 14.41 -12.08
C ASN A 65 13.37 13.43 -13.19
N GLY A 66 12.45 12.84 -13.95
CA GLY A 66 12.77 11.87 -15.02
C GLY A 66 13.33 10.52 -14.55
N LYS A 67 13.38 10.25 -13.24
CA LYS A 67 14.01 9.07 -12.62
C LYS A 67 13.04 7.90 -12.45
N TRP A 68 13.62 6.74 -12.18
CA TRP A 68 12.95 5.47 -11.95
C TRP A 68 12.98 5.11 -10.45
N ASP A 69 12.46 6.01 -9.60
CA ASP A 69 12.63 6.01 -8.14
C ASP A 69 11.29 5.93 -7.39
N LYS A 70 10.27 5.38 -8.03
CA LYS A 70 8.94 5.13 -7.47
C LYS A 70 8.65 3.65 -7.54
N TYR A 71 8.27 3.05 -6.42
CA TYR A 71 8.08 1.60 -6.33
C TYR A 71 6.66 1.24 -5.92
N CYS A 72 6.13 0.12 -6.38
CA CYS A 72 4.88 -0.45 -5.87
C CYS A 72 4.97 -1.97 -5.78
N PRO A 73 4.26 -2.61 -4.84
CA PRO A 73 4.19 -4.07 -4.79
C PRO A 73 3.55 -4.65 -6.06
N TRP A 74 4.06 -5.79 -6.51
CA TRP A 74 3.56 -6.57 -7.63
C TRP A 74 3.15 -7.96 -7.15
N PHE A 75 1.98 -8.40 -7.57
CA PHE A 75 1.36 -9.65 -7.11
C PHE A 75 1.17 -10.62 -8.28
N ASP A 76 1.39 -11.90 -8.01
CA ASP A 76 0.97 -12.98 -8.89
C ASP A 76 -0.47 -13.39 -8.51
N MET A 77 -1.37 -13.27 -9.49
CA MET A 77 -2.80 -13.56 -9.36
C MET A 77 -3.16 -15.01 -9.75
N ASN A 78 -2.22 -15.77 -10.31
CA ASN A 78 -2.42 -17.11 -10.84
C ASN A 78 -1.53 -18.16 -10.15
N ASN A 79 -1.00 -17.85 -8.96
CA ASN A 79 -0.12 -18.77 -8.26
C ASN A 79 -0.92 -19.91 -7.63
N GLY A 80 -1.07 -21.02 -8.37
CA GLY A 80 -1.78 -22.22 -7.91
C GLY A 80 -1.19 -22.89 -6.67
N SER A 81 -0.04 -22.43 -6.18
CA SER A 81 0.59 -22.89 -4.93
C SER A 81 0.09 -22.12 -3.70
N ALA A 82 -0.58 -20.97 -3.89
CA ALA A 82 -1.17 -20.19 -2.82
C ALA A 82 -2.66 -20.56 -2.65
N PRO A 83 -3.20 -20.60 -1.41
CA PRO A 83 -4.58 -21.03 -1.14
C PRO A 83 -5.67 -20.28 -1.92
N SER A 84 -5.38 -19.09 -2.45
CA SER A 84 -6.30 -18.26 -3.22
C SER A 84 -5.78 -17.84 -4.61
N GLY A 85 -4.68 -18.43 -5.10
CA GLY A 85 -4.04 -17.95 -6.34
C GLY A 85 -3.25 -16.64 -6.19
N PHE A 86 -3.32 -15.97 -5.04
CA PHE A 86 -2.77 -14.63 -4.81
C PHE A 86 -1.52 -14.66 -3.94
N SER A 87 -0.39 -14.17 -4.45
CA SER A 87 0.87 -14.08 -3.71
C SER A 87 1.70 -12.86 -4.08
N TYR A 88 2.50 -12.34 -3.15
CA TYR A 88 3.49 -11.32 -3.47
C TYR A 88 4.56 -11.92 -4.39
N PHE A 89 4.80 -11.27 -5.54
CA PHE A 89 5.80 -11.69 -6.51
C PHE A 89 7.08 -10.87 -6.36
N ASP A 90 7.00 -9.56 -6.62
CA ASP A 90 8.11 -8.63 -6.43
C ASP A 90 7.59 -7.18 -6.32
N TYR A 91 8.40 -6.18 -6.63
CA TYR A 91 7.97 -4.80 -6.81
C TYR A 91 8.12 -4.38 -8.28
N ALA A 92 7.28 -3.47 -8.74
CA ALA A 92 7.46 -2.73 -9.98
C ALA A 92 8.02 -1.33 -9.68
N TYR A 93 8.65 -0.71 -10.68
CA TYR A 93 9.18 0.65 -10.57
C TYR A 93 8.80 1.51 -11.77
N TRP A 94 8.67 2.82 -11.55
CA TRP A 94 8.08 3.74 -12.53
C TRP A 94 9.00 4.91 -12.87
N ARG A 95 9.03 5.31 -14.15
CA ARG A 95 9.67 6.55 -14.59
C ARG A 95 8.76 7.73 -14.33
N SER A 96 9.32 8.87 -13.98
CA SER A 96 8.58 10.12 -13.80
C SER A 96 7.79 10.59 -15.02
N THR A 97 8.13 10.14 -16.24
CA THR A 97 7.36 10.42 -17.47
C THR A 97 6.28 9.36 -17.79
N THR A 98 5.94 8.48 -16.86
CA THR A 98 4.88 7.46 -17.05
C THR A 98 3.53 7.96 -16.52
N ASN A 99 2.43 7.54 -17.15
CA ASN A 99 1.06 7.89 -16.75
C ASN A 99 0.55 6.99 -15.60
N VAL A 100 1.33 6.87 -14.52
CA VAL A 100 0.99 6.00 -13.37
C VAL A 100 0.54 6.82 -12.15
N GLY A 101 -0.13 6.16 -11.20
CA GLY A 101 -0.66 6.80 -9.99
C GLY A 101 0.38 6.97 -8.87
N SER A 102 0.12 7.93 -7.97
CA SER A 102 0.94 8.20 -6.78
C SER A 102 0.49 7.48 -5.50
N ARG A 103 -0.69 6.86 -5.53
CA ARG A 103 -1.23 6.11 -4.38
C ARG A 103 -0.61 4.72 -4.32
N LEU A 104 -0.34 4.23 -3.11
CA LEU A 104 0.36 2.95 -2.87
C LEU A 104 1.74 2.90 -3.56
N CYS A 105 2.38 4.08 -3.66
CA CYS A 105 3.72 4.27 -4.17
C CYS A 105 4.70 4.43 -2.99
N PHE A 106 5.89 3.87 -3.13
CA PHE A 106 6.90 3.83 -2.07
C PHE A 106 8.21 4.46 -2.51
N ILE A 107 8.91 5.07 -1.54
CA ILE A 107 10.20 5.74 -1.72
C ILE A 107 11.34 4.79 -2.09
N SER A 108 11.27 3.53 -1.64
CA SER A 108 12.30 2.51 -1.87
C SER A 108 11.68 1.19 -2.28
N SER A 109 12.48 0.36 -2.95
CA SER A 109 12.10 -1.00 -3.32
C SER A 109 11.88 -1.90 -2.10
N GLU A 110 12.66 -1.66 -1.06
CA GLU A 110 12.59 -2.32 0.24
C GLU A 110 11.26 -2.01 0.93
N ALA A 111 10.82 -0.74 0.92
CA ALA A 111 9.53 -0.33 1.43
C ALA A 111 8.37 -0.99 0.67
N ALA A 112 8.42 -1.01 -0.67
CA ALA A 112 7.42 -1.71 -1.48
C ALA A 112 7.38 -3.22 -1.19
N ARG A 113 8.54 -3.87 -1.12
CA ARG A 113 8.64 -5.30 -0.78
C ARG A 113 8.08 -5.59 0.61
N TYR A 114 8.41 -4.75 1.60
CA TYR A 114 7.90 -4.87 2.94
C TYR A 114 6.37 -4.75 2.96
N ALA A 115 5.83 -3.69 2.35
CA ALA A 115 4.39 -3.46 2.30
C ALA A 115 3.65 -4.65 1.65
N GLY A 116 4.13 -5.12 0.50
CA GLY A 116 3.50 -6.22 -0.24
C GLY A 116 3.51 -7.56 0.50
N LYS A 117 4.54 -7.83 1.31
CA LYS A 117 4.63 -9.05 2.12
C LYS A 117 3.88 -8.94 3.44
N GLN A 118 4.06 -7.85 4.17
CA GLN A 118 3.49 -7.66 5.51
C GLN A 118 1.96 -7.53 5.46
N PHE A 119 1.42 -6.86 4.43
CA PHE A 119 0.00 -6.55 4.31
C PHE A 119 -0.66 -7.32 3.17
N ILE A 120 -0.17 -8.53 2.87
CA ILE A 120 -0.62 -9.33 1.72
C ILE A 120 -2.13 -9.62 1.76
N ASP A 121 -2.71 -9.82 2.94
CA ASP A 121 -4.15 -10.06 3.08
C ASP A 121 -4.98 -8.81 2.76
N LEU A 122 -4.53 -7.61 3.15
CA LEU A 122 -5.18 -6.35 2.75
C LEU A 122 -5.06 -6.13 1.24
N TYR A 123 -3.91 -6.42 0.64
CA TYR A 123 -3.76 -6.35 -0.81
C TYR A 123 -4.66 -7.36 -1.54
N ARG A 124 -4.82 -8.56 -0.99
CA ARG A 124 -5.75 -9.57 -1.53
C ARG A 124 -7.19 -9.06 -1.47
N ASP A 125 -7.60 -8.53 -0.32
CA ASP A 125 -8.94 -7.95 -0.13
C ASP A 125 -9.21 -6.78 -1.07
N TYR A 126 -8.17 -6.05 -1.48
CA TYR A 126 -8.27 -4.94 -2.42
C TYR A 126 -8.29 -5.38 -3.90
N PHE A 127 -7.46 -6.34 -4.29
CA PHE A 127 -7.27 -6.70 -5.70
C PHE A 127 -8.14 -7.86 -6.20
N VAL A 128 -8.67 -8.69 -5.31
CA VAL A 128 -9.47 -9.87 -5.66
C VAL A 128 -10.95 -9.58 -5.41
N ILE A 129 -11.81 -10.08 -6.31
CA ILE A 129 -13.28 -9.92 -6.30
C ILE A 129 -13.95 -11.19 -5.79
#